data_AF-A0A1G0PHL3-F1
#
_entry.id   AF-A0A1G0PHL3-F1
#
_cell.length_a   1.000
_cell.length_b   1.000
_cell.length_c   1.000
_cell.angle_alpha   90.00
_cell.angle_beta   90.00
_cell.angle_gamma   90.00
#
_symmetry.space_group_name_H-M   'P 1'
#
loop_
_entity.id
_entity.type
_entity.pdbx_description
1 polymer ?
#
loop_
_entity_poly.entity_id
_entity_poly.type
_entity_poly.pdbx_seq_one_letter_code
_entity_poly.pdbx_strand_id
1 'polypeptide(L)' 'MFARSLGIRRNSVVLPPGHELVACNVPAQVLQEADGRIKVSFMNPGPDAASVVVKARRLP' A
#
# COMPACT_ATOMS: atom_id res chain seq x y z
N MET A 1 0.61 -4.37 10.92
CA MET A 1 0.02 -3.09 10.49
C MET A 1 1.16 -2.18 10.08
N PHE A 2 1.12 -1.60 8.88
CA PHE A 2 2.12 -0.63 8.42
C PHE A 2 1.48 0.75 8.35
N ALA A 3 2.14 1.75 8.94
CA ALA A 3 1.69 3.14 8.96
C ALA A 3 2.88 4.05 8.64
N ARG A 4 2.74 4.92 7.63
CA ARG A 4 3.78 5.88 7.26
C ARG A 4 3.12 7.15 6.71
N SER A 5 3.69 8.31 7.04
CA SER A 5 3.37 9.57 6.39
C SER A 5 4.11 9.64 5.05
N LEU A 6 3.41 10.02 3.97
CA LEU A 6 3.95 10.01 2.62
C LEU A 6 3.79 11.39 2.00
N GLY A 7 4.88 12.17 2.06
CA GLY A 7 4.93 13.55 1.57
C GLY A 7 5.15 13.68 0.06
N ILE A 8 5.38 12.58 -0.67
CA ILE A 8 5.47 12.59 -2.13
C ILE A 8 4.15 12.21 -2.77
N ARG A 9 3.85 12.84 -3.91
CA ARG A 9 2.55 12.74 -4.60
C ARG A 9 2.17 11.29 -4.95
N ARG A 10 3.12 10.52 -5.51
CA ARG A 10 2.93 9.10 -5.87
C ARG A 10 3.81 8.25 -4.98
N ASN A 11 3.23 7.22 -4.37
CA ASN A 11 3.99 6.27 -3.58
C ASN A 11 3.40 4.87 -3.67
N SER A 12 4.17 3.88 -3.23
CA SER A 12 3.75 2.49 -3.24
C SER A 12 4.37 1.71 -2.09
N VAL A 13 3.63 0.72 -1.58
CA VAL A 13 4.13 -0.29 -0.65
C VAL A 13 4.04 -1.65 -1.33
N VAL A 14 5.12 -2.42 -1.28
CA VAL A 14 5.11 -3.83 -1.72
C VAL A 14 4.99 -4.69 -0.47
N LEU A 15 3.95 -5.53 -0.41
CA LEU A 15 3.76 -6.45 0.70
C LEU A 15 4.85 -7.53 0.69
N PRO A 16 5.26 -8.04 1.86
CA PRO A 16 6.17 -9.18 1.92
C PRO A 16 5.55 -10.41 1.21
N PRO A 17 6.39 -11.34 0.71
CA PRO A 17 5.90 -12.58 0.11
C PRO A 17 4.87 -13.31 0.99
N GLY A 18 3.88 -13.91 0.33
CA GLY A 18 2.83 -14.68 0.98
C GLY A 18 1.94 -13.86 1.91
N HIS A 19 1.76 -12.57 1.63
CA HIS A 19 0.76 -11.73 2.26
C HIS A 19 -0.26 -11.24 1.24
N GLU A 20 -1.51 -11.12 1.67
CA GLU A 20 -2.57 -10.46 0.93
C GLU A 20 -2.94 -9.11 1.56
N LEU A 21 -3.44 -8.20 0.73
CA LEU A 21 -4.00 -6.95 1.19
C LEU A 21 -5.40 -7.19 1.79
N VAL A 22 -5.63 -6.71 3.01
CA VAL A 22 -6.93 -6.81 3.69
C VAL A 22 -7.65 -5.46 3.74
N ALA A 23 -6.91 -4.37 3.94
CA ALA A 23 -7.48 -3.04 3.96
C ALA A 23 -6.46 -1.95 3.62
N CYS A 24 -6.95 -0.87 3.03
CA CYS A 24 -6.24 0.38 2.80
C CYS A 24 -7.19 1.54 3.13
N ASN A 25 -6.73 2.53 3.88
CA ASN A 25 -7.57 3.67 4.30
C ASN A 25 -7.70 4.79 3.23
N VAL A 26 -7.02 4.63 2.09
CA VAL A 26 -7.04 5.56 0.96
C VAL A 26 -7.28 4.81 -0.34
N PRO A 27 -7.81 5.46 -1.40
CA PRO A 27 -7.86 4.87 -2.74
C PRO A 27 -6.47 4.44 -3.21
N ALA A 28 -6.37 3.20 -3.68
CA ALA A 28 -5.12 2.62 -4.14
C ALA A 28 -5.35 1.71 -5.35
N GLN A 29 -4.35 1.70 -6.24
CA GLN A 29 -4.20 0.68 -7.27
C GLN A 29 -3.47 -0.53 -6.67
N VAL A 30 -4.04 -1.71 -6.86
CA VAL A 30 -3.46 -2.97 -6.41
C VAL A 30 -3.01 -3.76 -7.64
N LEU A 31 -1.74 -4.14 -7.68
CA LEU A 31 -1.13 -4.92 -8.75
C LEU A 31 -0.34 -6.07 -8.14
N GLN A 32 -0.22 -7.17 -8.88
CA GLN A 32 0.72 -8.23 -8.57
C GLN A 32 2.03 -7.99 -9.34
N GLU A 33 3.15 -8.00 -8.64
CA GLU A 33 4.48 -7.96 -9.23
C GLU A 33 4.82 -9.31 -9.88
N ALA A 34 5.83 -9.34 -10.75
CA ALA A 34 6.25 -10.56 -11.45
C ALA A 34 6.65 -11.72 -10.50
N ASP A 35 7.12 -11.39 -9.29
CA ASP A 35 7.47 -12.37 -8.25
C ASP A 35 6.29 -12.77 -7.36
N GLY A 36 5.08 -12.35 -7.72
CA GLY A 36 3.84 -12.70 -7.04
C GLY A 36 3.49 -11.82 -5.84
N ARG A 37 4.35 -10.88 -5.41
CA ARG A 37 4.05 -9.95 -4.33
C ARG A 37 3.00 -8.93 -4.74
N ILE A 38 2.23 -8.44 -3.77
CA ILE A 38 1.22 -7.41 -4.00
C ILE A 38 1.84 -6.02 -3.82
N LYS A 39 1.76 -5.19 -4.86
CA LYS A 39 2.07 -3.76 -4.81
C LYS A 39 0.79 -2.96 -4.65
N VAL A 40 0.79 -2.07 -3.67
CA VAL A 40 -0.29 -1.13 -3.38
C VAL A 40 0.24 0.27 -3.66
N SER A 41 -0.20 0.85 -4.77
CA SER A 41 0.18 2.19 -5.22
C SER A 41 -0.94 3.18 -4.95
N PHE A 42 -0.62 4.37 -4.47
CA PHE A 42 -1.63 5.38 -4.16
C PHE A 42 -1.14 6.78 -4.51
N MET A 43 -2.12 7.66 -4.66
CA MET A 43 -1.96 9.03 -5.11
C MET A 43 -2.40 9.95 -3.97
N ASN A 44 -1.52 10.86 -3.56
CA ASN A 44 -1.87 11.94 -2.64
C ASN A 44 -2.15 13.22 -3.46
N PRO A 45 -3.42 13.58 -3.71
CA PRO A 45 -3.76 14.78 -4.49
C PRO A 45 -3.64 16.07 -3.67
N GLY A 46 -3.61 15.98 -2.33
CA GLY A 46 -3.57 17.13 -1.45
C GLY A 46 -2.17 17.72 -1.29
N PRO A 47 -2.08 18.98 -0.82
CA PRO A 47 -0.81 19.61 -0.48
C PRO A 47 -0.18 19.00 0.80
N ASP A 48 -1.01 18.43 1.68
CA ASP A 48 -0.59 17.84 2.95
C ASP A 48 -0.16 16.39 2.80
N ALA A 49 0.66 15.89 3.73
CA ALA A 49 1.08 14.49 3.72
C ALA A 49 -0.08 13.54 4.04
N ALA A 50 -0.29 12.53 3.19
CA ALA A 50 -1.29 11.50 3.43
C ALA A 50 -0.81 10.53 4.52
N SER A 51 -1.65 10.35 5.55
CA SER A 51 -1.45 9.31 6.58
C SER A 51 -2.00 7.98 6.07
N VAL A 52 -1.13 7.17 5.45
CA VAL A 52 -1.52 5.90 4.84
C VAL A 52 -1.38 4.75 5.83
N VAL A 53 -2.43 3.94 5.94
CA VAL A 53 -2.51 2.73 6.74
C VAL A 53 -2.85 1.55 5.85
N VAL A 54 -1.95 0.56 5.82
CA VAL A 54 -2.13 -0.70 5.09
C VAL A 54 -2.18 -1.86 6.08
N LYS A 55 -3.23 -2.68 5.95
CA LYS A 55 -3.39 -3.94 6.69
C LYS A 55 -3.23 -5.11 5.73
N ALA A 56 -2.34 -6.03 6.09
CA ALA A 56 -2.09 -7.25 5.33
C ALA A 56 -2.21 -8.46 6.25
N ARG A 57 -2.58 -9.60 5.68
CA ARG A 57 -2.65 -10.90 6.37
C ARG A 57 -1.70 -11.89 5.70
N ARG A 58 -1.05 -12.74 6.49
CA ARG A 58 -0.23 -13.85 5.98
C ARG A 58 -1.14 -14.93 5.39
N LEU A 59 -0.86 -15.36 4.17
CA LEU A 59 -1.49 -16.51 3.53
C LEU A 59 -1.09 -17.81 4.26
N PRO A 60 -1.99 -18.81 4.32
CA PRO A 60 -1.72 -20.11 4.94
C PRO A 60 -0.56 -20.86 4.27
#